data_AF-J2K1K8-F1
#
_entry.id   AF-J2K1K8-F1
#
_cell.length_a   1.000
_cell.length_b   1.000
_cell.length_c   1.000
_cell.angle_alpha   90.00
_cell.angle_beta   90.00
_cell.angle_gamma   90.00
#
_symmetry.space_group_name_H-M   'P 1'
#
loop_
_entity.id
_entity.type
_entity.pdbx_description
1 polymer ?
#
loop_
_entity_poly.entity_id
_entity_poly.type
_entity_poly.pdbx_seq_one_letter_code
_entity_poly.pdbx_strand_id
1 'polypeptide(L)'
;MLDHAAALKIAEELLEQETGPYDPELSIDYERVREKDGIFIAPFNSVEYLETREPLDMVPDCWPILVDLKSGKARLGTLDDRPFWRES
;
A
#
# COMPACT_ATOMS: atom_id res chain seq x y z
N MET A 1 -7.68 8.64 16.85
CA MET A 1 -7.51 7.41 16.05
C MET A 1 -8.19 7.69 14.75
N LEU A 2 -7.46 7.59 13.65
CA LEU A 2 -8.00 7.75 12.31
C LEU A 2 -8.96 6.61 12.03
N ASP A 3 -10.03 6.92 11.30
CA ASP A 3 -10.86 5.89 10.70
C ASP A 3 -10.21 5.35 9.42
N HIS A 4 -10.79 4.27 8.91
CA HIS A 4 -10.30 3.58 7.72
C HIS A 4 -10.29 4.49 6.47
N ALA A 5 -11.28 5.37 6.32
CA ALA A 5 -11.37 6.25 5.15
C ALA A 5 -10.26 7.31 5.18
N ALA A 6 -9.98 7.88 6.35
CA ALA A 6 -8.88 8.83 6.52
C ALA A 6 -7.52 8.15 6.31
N ALA A 7 -7.31 6.93 6.82
CA ALA A 7 -6.08 6.18 6.62
C ALA A 7 -5.86 5.79 5.14
N LEU A 8 -6.93 5.38 4.45
CA LEU A 8 -6.89 5.07 3.02
C LEU A 8 -6.49 6.30 2.20
N LYS A 9 -7.11 7.45 2.46
CA LYS A 9 -6.78 8.69 1.77
C LYS A 9 -5.31 9.09 1.96
N ILE A 10 -4.78 8.94 3.17
CA ILE A 10 -3.36 9.19 3.44
C ILE A 10 -2.46 8.23 2.62
N ALA A 11 -2.87 6.97 2.47
CA ALA A 11 -2.12 6.02 1.66
C ALA A 11 -2.17 6.38 0.16
N GLU A 12 -3.32 6.78 -0.37
CA GLU A 12 -3.47 7.26 -1.75
C GLU A 12 -2.59 8.49 -2.01
N GLU A 13 -2.60 9.48 -1.11
CA GLU A 13 -1.79 10.69 -1.21
C GLU A 13 -0.28 10.38 -1.20
N LEU A 14 0.16 9.42 -0.39
CA LEU A 14 1.57 8.99 -0.39
C LEU A 14 1.91 8.23 -1.68
N LEU A 15 1.03 7.37 -2.16
CA LEU A 15 1.27 6.64 -3.41
C LEU A 15 1.46 7.60 -4.58
N GLU A 16 0.61 8.62 -4.69
CA GLU A 16 0.73 9.66 -5.73
C GLU A 16 2.05 10.42 -5.64
N GLN A 17 2.53 10.71 -4.42
CA GLN A 17 3.82 11.41 -4.20
C GLN A 17 5.04 10.57 -4.58
N GLU A 18 4.97 9.26 -4.34
CA GLU A 18 6.06 8.32 -4.61
C GLU A 18 6.05 7.83 -6.07
N THR A 19 4.93 7.99 -6.79
CA THR A 19 4.80 7.58 -8.19
C THR A 19 5.53 8.57 -9.10
N GLY A 20 6.59 8.10 -9.75
CA GLY A 20 7.37 8.86 -10.70
C GLY A 20 6.70 8.99 -12.08
N PRO A 21 7.18 9.90 -12.94
CA PRO A 21 6.60 10.16 -14.26
C PRO A 21 6.79 9.02 -15.27
N TYR A 22 7.59 8.00 -14.95
CA TYR A 22 7.88 6.84 -15.79
C TYR A 22 7.36 5.54 -15.19
N ASP A 23 6.76 5.59 -14.01
CA ASP A 23 6.13 4.43 -13.41
C ASP A 23 4.83 4.11 -14.16
N PRO A 24 4.41 2.84 -14.18
CA PRO A 24 3.07 2.51 -14.62
C PRO A 24 2.03 3.17 -13.71
N GLU A 25 0.77 3.20 -14.15
CA GLU A 25 -0.31 3.65 -13.28
C GLU A 25 -0.45 2.70 -12.08
N LEU A 26 -0.22 3.22 -10.87
CA LEU A 26 -0.27 2.47 -9.62
C LEU A 26 -1.58 2.75 -8.88
N SER A 27 -2.13 1.74 -8.21
CA SER A 27 -3.29 1.91 -7.34
C SER A 27 -3.21 1.01 -6.12
N ILE A 28 -3.97 1.37 -5.08
CA ILE A 28 -4.11 0.56 -3.86
C ILE A 28 -4.89 -0.71 -4.21
N ASP A 29 -4.41 -1.85 -3.71
CA ASP A 29 -5.14 -3.12 -3.73
C ASP A 29 -6.18 -3.13 -2.61
N TYR A 30 -7.32 -2.47 -2.86
CA TYR A 30 -8.40 -2.28 -1.87
C TYR A 30 -8.91 -3.60 -1.27
N GLU A 31 -8.82 -4.71 -2.01
CA GLU A 31 -9.24 -6.03 -1.55
C GLU A 31 -8.32 -6.60 -0.46
N ARG A 32 -7.07 -6.13 -0.39
CA ARG A 32 -6.05 -6.62 0.55
C ARG A 32 -5.67 -5.61 1.64
N VAL A 33 -6.32 -4.46 1.64
CA VAL A 33 -6.20 -3.47 2.72
C VAL A 33 -6.64 -4.11 4.03
N ARG A 34 -5.85 -3.89 5.09
CA ARG A 34 -6.14 -4.41 6.43
C ARG A 34 -5.52 -3.57 7.52
N GLU A 35 -5.99 -3.79 8.75
CA GLU A 35 -5.39 -3.25 9.96
C GLU A 35 -4.67 -4.34 10.74
N LYS A 36 -3.51 -4.01 11.31
CA LYS A 36 -2.79 -4.86 12.26
C LYS A 36 -2.06 -3.99 13.28
N ASP A 37 -2.27 -4.24 14.57
CA ASP A 37 -1.58 -3.56 15.68
C ASP A 37 -1.61 -2.02 15.60
N GLY A 38 -2.75 -1.46 15.16
CA GLY A 38 -2.92 -0.01 15.00
C GLY A 38 -2.23 0.58 13.76
N ILE A 39 -1.76 -0.27 12.84
CA ILE A 39 -1.20 0.10 11.54
C ILE A 39 -2.18 -0.33 10.46
N PHE A 40 -2.52 0.62 9.59
CA PHE A 40 -3.23 0.36 8.35
C PHE A 40 -2.21 -0.02 7.26
N ILE A 41 -2.41 -1.17 6.65
CA ILE A 41 -1.53 -1.77 5.66
C ILE A 41 -2.27 -1.71 4.33
N ALA A 42 -1.72 -0.95 3.38
CA ALA A 42 -2.28 -0.76 2.05
C ALA A 42 -1.30 -1.26 0.98
N PRO A 43 -1.45 -2.52 0.53
CA PRO A 43 -0.72 -3.00 -0.63
C PRO A 43 -1.12 -2.20 -1.88
N PHE A 44 -0.21 -2.09 -2.84
CA PHE A 44 -0.46 -1.44 -4.13
C PHE A 44 0.31 -2.17 -5.23
N ASN A 45 -0.11 -1.98 -6.48
CA ASN A 45 0.63 -2.41 -7.66
C ASN A 45 0.11 -1.66 -8.91
N SER A 46 0.57 -2.05 -10.09
CA SER A 46 0.00 -1.54 -11.34
C SER A 46 -1.50 -1.84 -11.43
N VAL A 47 -2.27 -0.92 -12.00
CA VAL A 47 -3.70 -1.13 -12.27
C VAL A 47 -3.92 -2.41 -13.08
N GLU A 48 -3.07 -2.67 -14.08
CA GLU A 48 -3.10 -3.89 -14.90
C GLU A 48 -2.97 -5.16 -14.06
N TYR A 49 -1.99 -5.24 -13.15
CA TYR A 49 -1.87 -6.38 -12.24
C TYR A 49 -3.07 -6.53 -11.31
N LEU A 50 -3.63 -5.43 -10.82
CA LEU A 50 -4.77 -5.48 -9.91
C LEU A 50 -6.02 -6.03 -10.61
N GLU A 51 -6.18 -5.75 -11.90
CA GLU A 51 -7.27 -6.27 -12.72
C GLU A 51 -7.06 -7.74 -13.12
N THR A 52 -5.87 -8.11 -13.59
CA THR A 52 -5.61 -9.44 -14.17
C THR A 52 -5.19 -10.46 -13.12
N ARG A 53 -4.50 -10.01 -12.06
CA ARG A 53 -3.76 -10.84 -11.10
C ARG A 53 -2.71 -11.75 -11.76
N GLU A 54 -2.34 -11.47 -13.02
CA GLU A 54 -1.36 -12.25 -13.76
C GLU A 54 0.06 -11.88 -13.30
N PRO A 55 0.92 -12.85 -12.95
CA PRO A 55 2.26 -12.56 -12.42
C PRO A 55 3.16 -11.76 -13.37
N LEU A 56 2.89 -11.78 -14.68
CA LEU A 56 3.66 -11.04 -15.68
C LEU A 56 3.38 -9.53 -15.66
N ASP A 57 2.21 -9.12 -15.18
CA ASP A 57 1.79 -7.71 -15.10
C ASP A 57 2.24 -7.06 -13.78
N MET A 58 2.73 -7.88 -12.84
CA MET A 58 3.14 -7.45 -11.51
C MET A 58 4.40 -6.59 -11.57
N VAL A 59 4.30 -5.39 -11.00
CA VAL A 59 5.45 -4.52 -10.75
C VAL A 59 6.19 -5.03 -9.51
N PRO A 60 7.50 -5.35 -9.60
CA PRO A 60 8.29 -5.78 -8.46
C PRO A 60 8.55 -4.61 -7.51
N ASP A 61 8.94 -4.93 -6.27
CA ASP A 61 9.30 -3.97 -5.21
C ASP A 61 8.19 -2.96 -4.80
N CYS A 62 6.92 -3.24 -5.12
CA CYS A 62 5.77 -2.53 -4.55
C CYS A 62 5.51 -2.96 -3.09
N TRP A 63 6.30 -2.44 -2.17
CA TRP A 63 6.10 -2.63 -0.73
C TRP A 63 4.85 -1.90 -0.25
N PRO A 64 4.02 -2.49 0.64
CA PRO A 64 2.78 -1.84 1.07
C PRO A 64 3.04 -0.51 1.78
N ILE A 65 2.09 0.41 1.66
CA ILE A 65 2.07 1.64 2.45
C ILE A 65 1.57 1.33 3.85
N LEU A 66 2.30 1.82 4.86
CA LEU A 66 1.99 1.65 6.27
C LEU A 66 1.57 2.99 6.85
N VAL A 67 0.35 3.07 7.37
CA VAL A 67 -0.18 4.27 8.03
C VAL A 67 -0.42 3.97 9.51
N ASP A 68 0.25 4.72 10.39
CA ASP A 68 0.00 4.68 11.83
C ASP A 68 -1.35 5.36 12.14
N LEU A 69 -2.33 4.58 12.62
CA LEU A 69 -3.70 5.06 12.83
C LEU A 69 -3.82 6.06 14.00
N LYS A 70 -2.79 6.18 14.85
CA LYS A 70 -2.80 7.12 15.97
C LYS A 70 -2.30 8.50 15.54
N SER A 71 -1.27 8.55 14.70
CA SER A 71 -0.54 9.75 14.32
C SER A 71 -0.79 10.21 12.89
N GLY A 72 -1.32 9.35 12.02
CA GLY A 72 -1.50 9.61 10.59
C GLY A 72 -0.19 9.64 9.79
N LYS A 73 0.93 9.21 10.39
CA LYS A 73 2.19 9.10 9.66
C LYS A 73 2.14 7.93 8.70
N ALA A 74 2.49 8.18 7.45
CA ALA A 74 2.58 7.17 6.41
C ALA A 74 4.01 7.03 5.90
N ARG A 75 4.34 5.81 5.45
CA ARG A 75 5.59 5.51 4.76
C ARG A 75 5.42 4.26 3.89
N LEU A 76 6.29 4.11 2.90
CA LEU A 76 6.51 2.82 2.27
C LEU A 76 7.07 1.83 3.29
N GLY A 77 6.68 0.58 3.10
CA GLY A 77 7.26 -0.53 3.79
C GLY A 77 8.74 -0.73 3.44
N THR A 78 9.49 -1.33 4.37
CA THR A 78 10.86 -1.76 4.14
C THR A 78 10.99 -3.29 4.22
N LEU A 79 12.13 -3.84 3.79
CA LEU A 79 12.39 -5.28 3.89
C LEU A 79 12.25 -5.81 5.34
N ASP A 80 12.62 -5.02 6.34
CA ASP A 80 12.56 -5.40 7.76
C ASP A 80 11.11 -5.51 8.28
N ASP A 81 10.19 -4.81 7.62
CA ASP A 81 8.75 -4.88 7.93
C ASP A 81 8.07 -6.09 7.24
N ARG A 82 8.76 -6.79 6.33
CA ARG A 82 8.18 -7.91 5.59
C ARG A 82 7.54 -8.98 6.48
N PRO A 83 8.14 -9.40 7.61
CA PRO A 83 7.50 -10.35 8.52
C PRO A 83 6.21 -9.81 9.17
N PHE A 84 6.06 -8.49 9.27
CA PHE A 84 4.92 -7.84 9.90
C PHE A 84 3.68 -7.87 9.01
N TRP A 85 3.81 -7.49 7.73
CA TRP A 85 2.67 -7.45 6.82
C TRP A 85 2.48 -8.71 6.01
N ARG A 86 3.45 -9.64 5.91
CA ARG A 86 3.22 -10.87 5.16
C ARG A 86 2.18 -11.70 5.89
N GLU A 87 1.15 -12.15 5.17
CA GLU A 87 0.17 -13.07 5.72
C GLU A 87 0.90 -14.35 6.18
N SER A 88 0.61 -14.75 7.41
CA SER A 88 0.97 -16.07 7.94
C SER A 88 -0.06 -17.08 7.48
#